data_AF-A0A2H9MNV0-F1
#
_entry.id   AF-A0A2H9MNV0-F1
#
_cell.length_a   1.000
_cell.length_b   1.000
_cell.length_c   1.000
_cell.angle_alpha   90.00
_cell.angle_beta   90.00
_cell.angle_gamma   90.00
#
_symmetry.space_group_name_H-M   'P 1'
#
loop_
_entity.id
_entity.type
_entity.pdbx_description
1 polymer ?
#
loop_
_entity_poly.entity_id
_entity_poly.type
_entity_poly.pdbx_seq_one_letter_code
_entity_poly.pdbx_strand_id
1 'polypeptide(L)'
;MRKKIDIFIKTAYARAYVRVKGQLTRDLNWILASVAGAFLTMATYVYLYKSIGAPEEFAGIVLLGGFMTPYWLNVLWSVATQLYWEKEMGNLQLIILSPAPLSAFLLGLTIGGIVQTTIRSLLVLFVGIFVFKISFAVTNIWLVIFVFIVTLMALYGVGMIFSSLFLFYGRELWRMALLVQEPVTLASGFYF
;
A
#
# COMPACT_ATOMS: atom_id res chain seq x y z
N MET A 1 12.41 -16.23 -27.21
CA MET A 1 11.97 -16.16 -25.79
C MET A 1 12.83 -15.22 -24.94
N ARG A 2 14.16 -15.34 -24.95
CA ARG A 2 15.08 -14.51 -24.13
C ARG A 2 14.88 -12.99 -24.25
N LYS A 3 14.67 -12.47 -25.48
CA LYS A 3 14.39 -11.03 -25.71
C LYS A 3 13.07 -10.54 -25.09
N LYS A 4 12.02 -11.36 -25.04
CA LYS A 4 10.72 -10.98 -24.45
C LYS A 4 10.81 -10.87 -22.92
N ILE A 5 11.52 -11.81 -22.28
CA ILE A 5 11.76 -11.81 -20.84
C ILE A 5 12.65 -10.61 -20.45
N ASP A 6 13.67 -10.32 -21.26
CA ASP A 6 14.54 -9.16 -21.03
C ASP A 6 13.78 -7.83 -21.09
N ILE A 7 12.91 -7.66 -22.10
CA ILE A 7 12.02 -6.48 -22.18
C ILE A 7 11.09 -6.41 -20.96
N PHE A 8 10.49 -7.53 -20.56
CA PHE A 8 9.60 -7.59 -19.40
C PHE A 8 10.30 -7.12 -18.12
N ILE A 9 11.50 -7.65 -17.83
CA ILE A 9 12.26 -7.28 -16.64
C ILE A 9 12.69 -5.82 -16.71
N LYS A 10 13.15 -5.34 -17.88
CA LYS A 10 13.56 -3.95 -18.07
C LYS A 10 12.39 -2.97 -17.88
N THR A 11 11.21 -3.29 -18.40
CA THR A 11 10.00 -2.47 -18.20
C THR A 11 9.61 -2.42 -16.73
N ALA A 12 9.57 -3.57 -16.05
CA ALA A 12 9.22 -3.63 -14.63
C ALA A 12 10.22 -2.83 -13.78
N TYR A 13 11.53 -3.02 -14.03
CA TYR A 13 12.58 -2.29 -13.33
C TYR A 13 12.51 -0.78 -13.59
N ALA A 14 12.38 -0.35 -14.84
CA ALA A 14 12.32 1.06 -15.19
C ALA A 14 11.13 1.76 -14.52
N ARG A 15 9.94 1.13 -14.52
CA ARG A 15 8.76 1.70 -13.88
C ARG A 15 8.89 1.73 -12.35
N ALA A 16 9.43 0.66 -11.75
CA ALA A 16 9.71 0.62 -10.31
C ALA A 16 10.72 1.69 -9.89
N TYR A 17 11.80 1.85 -10.66
CA TYR A 17 12.87 2.80 -10.39
C TYR A 17 12.37 4.24 -10.33
N VAL A 18 11.58 4.67 -11.32
CA VAL A 18 11.04 6.04 -11.37
C VAL A 18 10.18 6.32 -10.13
N ARG A 19 9.36 5.36 -9.72
CA ARG A 19 8.48 5.50 -8.56
C ARG A 19 9.28 5.57 -7.25
N VAL A 20 10.21 4.64 -7.04
CA VAL A 20 11.05 4.57 -5.84
C VAL A 20 11.93 5.82 -5.72
N LYS A 21 12.66 6.16 -6.79
CA LYS A 21 13.56 7.32 -6.77
C LYS A 21 12.80 8.63 -6.71
N GLY A 22 11.72 8.77 -7.48
CA GLY A 22 10.88 9.97 -7.48
C GLY A 22 10.42 10.33 -6.07
N GLN A 23 9.99 9.34 -5.30
CA GLN A 23 9.54 9.56 -3.92
C GLN A 23 10.67 9.81 -2.94
N LEU A 24 11.75 9.04 -3.00
CA LEU A 24 12.88 9.19 -2.08
C LEU A 24 13.63 10.51 -2.28
N THR A 25 13.64 11.06 -3.50
CA THR A 25 14.45 12.25 -3.82
C THR A 25 13.67 13.54 -3.96
N ARG A 26 12.37 13.50 -4.30
CA ARG A 26 11.64 14.73 -4.67
C ARG A 26 10.56 15.14 -3.68
N ASP A 27 9.99 14.23 -2.88
CA ASP A 27 8.80 14.51 -2.05
C ASP A 27 8.94 14.07 -0.59
N LEU A 28 9.97 14.55 0.11
CA LEU A 28 10.12 14.29 1.55
C LEU A 28 8.89 14.79 2.35
N ASN A 29 8.34 15.94 1.98
CA ASN A 29 7.15 16.51 2.61
C ASN A 29 5.94 15.57 2.50
N TRP A 30 5.80 14.85 1.39
CA TRP A 30 4.71 13.90 1.21
C TRP A 30 4.85 12.70 2.13
N ILE A 31 6.08 12.19 2.30
CA ILE A 31 6.37 11.10 3.23
C ILE A 31 6.05 11.54 4.66
N LEU A 32 6.49 12.73 5.08
CA LEU A 32 6.24 13.25 6.41
C LEU A 32 4.75 13.47 6.67
N ALA A 33 4.03 14.14 5.77
CA ALA A 33 2.59 14.38 5.90
C ALA A 33 1.80 13.06 5.95
N SER A 34 2.22 12.09 5.14
CA SER A 34 1.62 10.76 5.11
C SER A 34 1.82 9.97 6.41
N VAL A 35 3.03 10.01 6.98
CA VAL A 35 3.35 9.33 8.23
C VAL A 35 2.63 10.02 9.38
N ALA A 36 2.65 11.36 9.42
CA ALA A 36 1.93 12.14 10.42
C ALA A 36 0.42 11.87 10.37
N GLY A 37 -0.20 11.88 9.18
CA GLY A 37 -1.62 11.58 9.02
C GLY A 37 -1.98 10.19 9.54
N ALA A 38 -1.25 9.15 9.10
CA ALA A 38 -1.49 7.78 9.56
C ALA A 38 -1.24 7.62 11.08
N PHE A 39 -0.19 8.25 11.60
CA PHE A 39 0.14 8.22 13.02
C PHE A 39 -0.94 8.91 13.87
N LEU A 40 -1.45 10.07 13.43
CA LEU A 40 -2.51 10.78 14.15
C LEU A 40 -3.81 9.96 14.19
N THR A 41 -4.21 9.36 13.07
CA THR A 41 -5.40 8.50 13.05
C THR A 41 -5.24 7.32 14.01
N MET A 42 -4.10 6.62 13.95
CA MET A 42 -3.77 5.53 14.86
C MET A 42 -3.74 5.99 16.32
N ALA A 43 -3.13 7.14 16.62
CA ALA A 43 -3.05 7.69 17.96
C ALA A 43 -4.43 8.00 18.54
N THR A 44 -5.36 8.52 17.73
CA THR A 44 -6.75 8.75 18.15
C THR A 44 -7.39 7.48 18.67
N TYR A 45 -7.26 6.35 17.96
CA TYR A 45 -7.80 5.07 18.40
C TYR A 45 -7.11 4.57 19.67
N VAL A 46 -5.79 4.65 19.77
CA VAL A 46 -5.07 4.24 20.99
C VAL A 46 -5.51 5.06 22.20
N TYR A 47 -5.67 6.38 22.07
CA TYR A 47 -6.16 7.23 23.17
C TYR A 47 -7.62 6.98 23.49
N LEU A 48 -8.46 6.69 22.50
CA LEU A 48 -9.85 6.28 22.72
C LEU A 48 -9.91 5.01 23.58
N TYR A 49 -9.10 4.00 23.25
CA TYR A 49 -9.03 2.75 24.03
C TYR A 49 -8.52 2.96 25.45
N LYS A 50 -7.52 3.84 25.62
CA LYS A 50 -7.06 4.22 26.96
C LYS A 50 -8.15 4.94 27.76
N SER A 51 -8.97 5.76 27.11
CA SER A 51 -10.04 6.52 27.79
C SER A 51 -11.17 5.63 28.31
N ILE A 52 -11.47 4.53 27.61
CA ILE A 52 -12.47 3.54 28.02
C ILE A 52 -11.91 2.49 28.99
N GLY A 53 -10.63 2.60 29.39
CA GLY A 53 -9.98 1.65 30.30
C GLY A 53 -9.71 0.27 29.70
N ALA A 54 -9.56 0.17 28.38
CA ALA A 54 -9.28 -1.10 27.73
C ALA A 54 -7.86 -1.61 28.04
N PRO A 55 -7.66 -2.94 28.07
CA PRO A 55 -6.34 -3.57 28.19
C PRO A 55 -5.31 -3.02 27.19
N GLU A 56 -4.04 -2.95 27.59
CA GLU A 56 -2.95 -2.42 26.74
C GLU A 56 -2.71 -3.24 25.46
N GLU A 57 -3.18 -4.49 25.43
CA GLU A 57 -3.10 -5.39 24.28
C GLU A 57 -3.82 -4.83 23.04
N PHE A 58 -4.94 -4.12 23.23
CA PHE A 58 -5.68 -3.48 22.14
C PHE A 58 -4.88 -2.37 21.45
N ALA A 59 -4.01 -1.68 22.20
CA ALA A 59 -3.11 -0.70 21.59
C ALA A 59 -2.13 -1.34 20.61
N GLY A 60 -1.72 -2.59 20.86
CA GLY A 60 -0.90 -3.39 19.95
C GLY A 60 -1.65 -3.77 18.67
N ILE A 61 -2.93 -4.11 18.77
CA ILE A 61 -3.78 -4.45 17.61
C ILE A 61 -4.00 -3.21 16.73
N VAL A 62 -4.35 -2.08 17.33
CA VAL A 62 -4.52 -0.80 16.62
C VAL A 62 -3.22 -0.37 15.93
N LEU A 63 -2.07 -0.56 16.59
CA LEU A 63 -0.76 -0.26 16.02
C LEU A 63 -0.45 -1.14 14.79
N LEU A 64 -0.79 -2.44 14.85
CA LEU A 64 -0.66 -3.35 13.70
C LEU A 64 -1.63 -2.99 12.57
N GLY A 65 -2.87 -2.59 12.90
CA GLY A 65 -3.83 -2.05 11.95
C GLY A 65 -3.27 -0.80 11.24
N GLY A 66 -2.70 0.15 12.01
CA GLY A 66 -2.08 1.36 11.47
C GLY A 66 -0.88 1.08 10.56
N PHE A 67 -0.18 -0.04 10.79
CA PHE A 67 0.87 -0.53 9.90
C PHE A 67 0.32 -1.14 8.60
N MET A 68 -0.80 -1.88 8.68
CA MET A 68 -1.38 -2.63 7.56
C MET A 68 -2.30 -1.80 6.64
N THR A 69 -3.12 -0.91 7.19
CA THR A 69 -4.09 -0.09 6.43
C THR A 69 -3.45 0.70 5.26
N PRO A 70 -2.24 1.29 5.39
CA PRO A 70 -1.60 1.96 4.27
C PRO A 70 -1.36 1.06 3.05
N TYR A 71 -1.13 -0.25 3.23
CA TYR A 71 -0.97 -1.19 2.12
C TYR A 71 -2.27 -1.39 1.36
N TRP A 72 -3.38 -1.56 2.07
CA TRP A 72 -4.71 -1.65 1.47
C TRP A 72 -5.02 -0.40 0.64
N LEU A 73 -4.79 0.78 1.21
CA LEU A 73 -5.01 2.05 0.52
C LEU A 73 -4.09 2.22 -0.69
N ASN A 74 -2.83 1.78 -0.61
CA ASN A 74 -1.92 1.82 -1.75
C ASN A 74 -2.41 0.94 -2.90
N VAL A 75 -2.91 -0.24 -2.59
CA VAL A 75 -3.40 -1.20 -3.58
C VAL A 75 -4.60 -0.64 -4.34
N LEU A 76 -5.58 -0.07 -3.62
CA LEU A 76 -6.74 0.56 -4.25
C LEU A 76 -6.36 1.82 -5.03
N TRP A 77 -5.72 2.78 -4.35
CA TRP A 77 -5.57 4.13 -4.88
C TRP A 77 -4.35 4.31 -5.75
N SER A 78 -3.44 3.34 -5.80
CA SER A 78 -2.23 3.48 -6.58
C SER A 78 -2.02 2.39 -7.60
N VAL A 79 -2.39 1.15 -7.30
CA VAL A 79 -2.20 0.03 -8.25
C VAL A 79 -3.45 -0.20 -9.08
N ALA A 80 -4.62 -0.30 -8.44
CA ALA A 80 -5.88 -0.54 -9.13
C ALA A 80 -6.30 0.67 -9.98
N THR A 81 -6.19 1.90 -9.49
CA THR A 81 -6.55 3.10 -10.28
C THR A 81 -5.54 3.43 -11.39
N GLN A 82 -4.39 2.77 -11.46
CA GLN A 82 -3.28 3.22 -12.30
C GLN A 82 -3.64 3.32 -13.77
N LEU A 83 -4.23 2.26 -14.36
CA LEU A 83 -4.58 2.26 -15.79
C LEU A 83 -5.65 3.30 -16.11
N TYR A 84 -6.56 3.55 -15.18
CA TYR A 84 -7.56 4.60 -15.29
C TYR A 84 -6.90 5.99 -15.34
N TRP A 85 -5.94 6.26 -14.46
CA TRP A 85 -5.21 7.53 -14.49
C TRP A 85 -4.34 7.70 -15.74
N GLU A 86 -3.65 6.65 -16.18
CA GLU A 86 -2.88 6.71 -17.44
C GLU A 86 -3.79 6.95 -18.65
N LYS A 87 -5.05 6.46 -18.61
CA LYS A 87 -6.07 6.77 -19.62
C LYS A 87 -6.49 8.23 -19.57
N GLU A 88 -6.80 8.77 -18.38
CA GLU A 88 -7.19 10.17 -18.22
C GLU A 88 -6.07 11.14 -18.61
N MET A 89 -4.81 10.81 -18.32
CA MET A 89 -3.65 11.60 -18.72
C MET A 89 -3.26 11.45 -20.20
N GLY A 90 -3.93 10.57 -20.95
CA GLY A 90 -3.63 10.32 -22.37
C GLY A 90 -2.39 9.46 -22.64
N ASN A 91 -1.70 8.97 -21.61
CA ASN A 91 -0.48 8.16 -21.74
C ASN A 91 -0.76 6.70 -22.10
N LEU A 92 -1.97 6.19 -21.81
CA LEU A 92 -2.28 4.77 -21.98
C LEU A 92 -2.09 4.29 -23.42
N GLN A 93 -2.45 5.11 -24.41
CA GLN A 93 -2.29 4.78 -25.82
C GLN A 93 -0.81 4.61 -26.19
N LEU A 94 0.06 5.47 -25.65
CA LEU A 94 1.51 5.40 -25.83
C LEU A 94 2.09 4.12 -25.20
N ILE A 95 1.61 3.74 -24.02
CA ILE A 95 2.05 2.51 -23.33
C ILE A 95 1.67 1.28 -24.14
N ILE A 96 0.44 1.22 -24.67
CA ILE A 96 -0.05 0.08 -25.47
C ILE A 96 0.66 -0.03 -26.81
N LEU A 97 0.97 1.10 -27.46
CA LEU A 97 1.72 1.12 -28.72
C LEU A 97 3.20 0.76 -28.54
N SER A 98 3.74 0.95 -27.34
CA SER A 98 5.11 0.57 -27.03
C SER A 98 5.27 -0.96 -27.00
N PRO A 99 6.48 -1.51 -27.23
CA PRO A 99 6.73 -2.94 -27.10
C PRO A 99 6.69 -3.44 -25.65
N ALA A 100 6.38 -2.57 -24.67
CA ALA A 100 6.38 -2.90 -23.26
C ALA A 100 5.07 -3.61 -22.86
N PRO A 101 5.13 -4.82 -22.27
CA PRO A 101 3.92 -5.51 -21.84
C PRO A 101 3.28 -4.79 -20.64
N LEU A 102 1.95 -4.62 -20.70
CA LEU A 102 1.17 -3.94 -19.65
C LEU A 102 1.32 -4.62 -18.28
N SER A 103 1.45 -5.94 -18.26
CA SER A 103 1.70 -6.71 -17.03
C SER A 103 3.04 -6.37 -16.39
N ALA A 104 4.11 -6.16 -17.16
CA ALA A 104 5.39 -5.72 -16.61
C ALA A 104 5.31 -4.29 -16.08
N PHE A 105 4.57 -3.41 -16.76
CA PHE A 105 4.34 -2.05 -16.31
C PHE A 105 3.64 -2.03 -14.94
N LEU A 106 2.57 -2.82 -14.78
CA LEU A 106 1.85 -2.95 -13.52
C LEU A 106 2.70 -3.60 -12.42
N LEU A 107 3.50 -4.62 -12.76
CA LEU A 107 4.42 -5.24 -11.79
C LEU A 107 5.47 -4.25 -11.28
N GLY A 108 6.09 -3.48 -12.18
CA GLY A 108 7.04 -2.44 -11.79
C GLY A 108 6.40 -1.39 -10.88
N LEU A 109 5.17 -1.01 -11.19
CA LEU A 109 4.40 -0.09 -10.37
C LEU A 109 4.08 -0.67 -8.98
N THR A 110 3.64 -1.92 -8.92
CA THR A 110 3.37 -2.68 -7.70
C THR A 110 4.61 -2.78 -6.82
N ILE A 111 5.76 -3.14 -7.38
CA ILE A 111 7.03 -3.24 -6.63
C ILE A 111 7.39 -1.87 -6.05
N GLY A 112 7.28 -0.80 -6.83
CA GLY A 112 7.52 0.55 -6.34
C GLY A 112 6.52 0.98 -5.25
N GLY A 113 5.25 0.58 -5.37
CA GLY A 113 4.20 0.82 -4.37
C GLY A 113 4.45 0.10 -3.06
N ILE A 114 4.90 -1.16 -3.12
CA ILE A 114 5.29 -1.96 -1.93
C ILE A 114 6.42 -1.25 -1.21
N VAL A 115 7.54 -0.96 -1.89
CA VAL A 115 8.71 -0.33 -1.26
C VAL A 115 8.34 1.01 -0.62
N GLN A 116 7.57 1.84 -1.33
CA GLN A 116 7.09 3.11 -0.80
C GLN A 116 6.28 2.93 0.48
N THR A 117 5.31 2.03 0.44
CA THR A 117 4.37 1.85 1.55
C THR A 117 5.09 1.22 2.74
N THR A 118 6.02 0.31 2.50
CA THR A 118 6.86 -0.27 3.54
C THR A 118 7.67 0.77 4.29
N ILE A 119 8.32 1.71 3.58
CA ILE A 119 9.06 2.78 4.23
C ILE A 119 8.13 3.60 5.14
N ARG A 120 6.96 4.01 4.63
CA ARG A 120 5.99 4.82 5.39
C ARG A 120 5.39 4.06 6.58
N SER A 121 4.92 2.84 6.36
CA SER A 121 4.31 2.01 7.40
C SER A 121 5.30 1.65 8.50
N LEU A 122 6.56 1.36 8.15
CA LEU A 122 7.60 1.12 9.16
C LEU A 122 7.84 2.35 10.03
N LEU A 123 7.87 3.55 9.44
CA LEU A 123 7.99 4.78 10.21
C LEU A 123 6.82 4.96 11.19
N VAL A 124 5.57 4.72 10.74
CA VAL A 124 4.40 4.76 11.62
C VAL A 124 4.51 3.74 12.76
N LEU A 125 4.93 2.51 12.45
CA LEU A 125 5.12 1.44 13.44
C LEU A 125 6.17 1.83 14.48
N PHE A 126 7.36 2.28 14.07
CA PHE A 126 8.42 2.66 14.99
C PHE A 126 8.05 3.85 15.86
N VAL A 127 7.43 4.88 15.29
CA VAL A 127 6.94 6.03 16.06
C VAL A 127 5.84 5.61 17.03
N GLY A 128 4.94 4.72 16.62
CA GLY A 128 3.91 4.15 17.49
C GLY A 128 4.47 3.36 18.67
N ILE A 129 5.43 2.46 18.43
CA ILE A 129 6.11 1.71 19.51
C ILE A 129 6.78 2.67 20.48
N PHE A 130 7.49 3.69 19.97
CA PHE A 130 8.22 4.63 20.80
C PHE A 130 7.31 5.50 21.67
N VAL A 131 6.22 6.02 21.10
CA VAL A 131 5.28 6.92 21.81
C VAL A 131 4.42 6.14 22.81
N PHE A 132 3.91 4.97 22.43
CA PHE A 132 2.98 4.22 23.27
C PHE A 132 3.65 3.17 24.17
N LYS A 133 4.96 2.97 24.03
CA LYS A 133 5.78 2.01 24.80
C LYS A 133 5.21 0.58 24.79
N ILE A 134 4.69 0.17 23.63
CA ILE A 134 4.07 -1.15 23.46
C ILE A 134 5.16 -2.21 23.34
N SER A 135 5.02 -3.30 24.10
CA SER A 135 5.90 -4.46 23.99
C SER A 135 5.26 -5.55 23.13
N PHE A 136 6.00 -6.05 22.14
CA PHE A 136 5.56 -7.18 21.31
C PHE A 136 6.34 -8.43 21.71
N ALA A 137 5.63 -9.50 22.09
CA ALA A 137 6.21 -10.82 22.28
C ALA A 137 6.36 -11.52 20.92
N VAL A 138 7.48 -11.28 20.24
CA VAL A 138 7.75 -11.91 18.94
C VAL A 138 8.43 -13.27 19.15
N THR A 139 7.64 -14.35 19.07
CA THR A 139 8.16 -15.73 19.21
C THR A 139 8.99 -16.16 18.01
N ASN A 140 8.55 -15.82 16.78
CA ASN A 140 9.25 -16.21 15.55
C ASN A 140 9.15 -15.12 14.47
N ILE A 141 10.24 -14.36 14.31
CA ILE A 141 10.31 -13.26 13.34
C ILE A 141 10.24 -13.74 11.89
N TRP A 142 10.78 -14.93 11.58
CA TRP A 142 10.81 -15.46 10.22
C TRP A 142 9.41 -15.79 9.72
N LEU A 143 8.57 -16.34 10.59
CA LEU A 143 7.18 -16.66 10.27
C LEU A 143 6.39 -15.38 10.00
N VAL A 144 6.59 -14.34 10.81
CA VAL A 144 5.95 -13.02 10.62
C VAL A 144 6.32 -12.45 9.24
N ILE A 145 7.61 -12.44 8.88
CA ILE A 145 8.07 -11.94 7.58
C ILE A 145 7.49 -12.77 6.44
N PHE A 146 7.47 -14.10 6.57
CA PHE A 146 6.94 -14.99 5.54
C PHE A 146 5.44 -14.75 5.29
N VAL A 147 4.63 -14.75 6.35
CA VAL A 147 3.18 -14.47 6.25
C VAL A 147 2.97 -13.08 5.68
N PHE A 148 3.75 -12.10 6.11
CA PHE A 148 3.65 -10.74 5.59
C PHE A 148 3.92 -10.68 4.07
N ILE A 149 4.98 -11.33 3.59
CA ILE A 149 5.30 -11.38 2.15
C ILE A 149 4.19 -12.08 1.36
N VAL A 150 3.66 -13.20 1.85
CA VAL A 150 2.55 -13.93 1.20
C VAL A 150 1.31 -13.03 1.11
N THR A 151 0.98 -12.33 2.19
CA THR A 151 -0.13 -11.37 2.22
C THR A 151 0.08 -10.23 1.22
N LEU A 152 1.30 -9.68 1.11
CA LEU A 152 1.60 -8.66 0.11
C LEU A 152 1.44 -9.18 -1.33
N MET A 153 1.88 -10.40 -1.62
CA MET A 153 1.69 -11.00 -2.95
C MET A 153 0.21 -11.16 -3.29
N ALA A 154 -0.59 -11.66 -2.34
CA ALA A 154 -2.03 -11.81 -2.52
C ALA A 154 -2.71 -10.45 -2.73
N LEU A 155 -2.42 -9.49 -1.84
CA LEU A 155 -3.07 -8.19 -1.82
C LEU A 155 -2.76 -7.37 -3.09
N TYR A 156 -1.49 -7.29 -3.49
CA TYR A 156 -1.11 -6.57 -4.71
C TYR A 156 -1.49 -7.33 -5.99
N GLY A 157 -1.60 -8.66 -5.93
CA GLY A 157 -2.20 -9.47 -6.98
C GLY A 157 -3.65 -9.05 -7.27
N VAL A 158 -4.45 -8.88 -6.21
CA VAL A 158 -5.82 -8.35 -6.30
C VAL A 158 -5.81 -6.93 -6.90
N GLY A 159 -4.91 -6.05 -6.46
CA GLY A 159 -4.76 -4.70 -7.03
C GLY A 159 -4.52 -4.69 -8.54
N MET A 160 -3.64 -5.57 -9.02
CA MET A 160 -3.39 -5.70 -10.46
C MET A 160 -4.62 -6.20 -11.22
N ILE A 161 -5.39 -7.13 -10.66
CA ILE A 161 -6.65 -7.59 -11.26
C ILE A 161 -7.67 -6.44 -11.30
N PHE A 162 -7.79 -5.68 -10.21
CA PHE A 162 -8.68 -4.52 -10.15
C PHE A 162 -8.29 -3.42 -11.15
N SER A 163 -7.03 -3.36 -11.58
CA SER A 163 -6.62 -2.35 -12.56
C SER A 163 -7.37 -2.40 -13.89
N SER A 164 -7.76 -3.59 -14.33
CA SER A 164 -8.59 -3.74 -15.54
C SER A 164 -10.03 -3.29 -15.28
N LEU A 165 -10.61 -3.64 -14.13
CA LEU A 165 -11.95 -3.20 -13.74
C LEU A 165 -12.05 -1.68 -13.69
N PHE A 166 -11.08 -1.02 -13.01
CA PHE A 166 -11.02 0.45 -12.93
C PHE A 166 -10.85 1.12 -14.29
N LEU A 167 -10.15 0.50 -15.23
CA LEU A 167 -10.02 1.02 -16.59
C LEU A 167 -11.37 1.11 -17.33
N PHE A 168 -12.27 0.13 -17.10
CA PHE A 168 -13.60 0.09 -17.72
C PHE A 168 -14.61 1.00 -17.02
N TYR A 169 -14.80 0.85 -15.71
CA TYR A 169 -15.89 1.51 -14.97
C TYR A 169 -15.47 2.82 -14.28
N GLY A 170 -14.17 3.12 -14.24
CA GLY A 170 -13.62 4.41 -13.81
C GLY A 170 -14.26 5.00 -12.56
N ARG A 171 -15.02 6.09 -12.74
CA ARG A 171 -15.67 6.87 -11.67
C ARG A 171 -16.69 6.09 -10.83
N GLU A 172 -17.28 5.02 -11.37
CA GLU A 172 -18.21 4.18 -10.61
C GLU A 172 -17.47 3.29 -9.62
N LEU A 173 -16.37 2.68 -10.04
CA LEU A 173 -15.52 1.88 -9.15
C LEU A 173 -14.80 2.72 -8.12
N TRP A 174 -14.51 3.99 -8.41
CA TRP A 174 -14.01 4.92 -7.40
C TRP A 174 -14.96 5.02 -6.20
N ARG A 175 -16.27 5.12 -6.46
CA ARG A 175 -17.29 5.16 -5.40
C ARG A 175 -17.42 3.82 -4.69
N MET A 176 -17.40 2.72 -5.43
CA MET A 176 -17.44 1.38 -4.83
C MET A 176 -16.21 1.09 -3.96
N ALA A 177 -15.02 1.53 -4.37
CA ALA A 177 -13.80 1.37 -3.58
C ALA A 177 -13.85 2.15 -2.27
N LEU A 178 -14.43 3.36 -2.27
CA LEU A 178 -14.70 4.10 -1.04
C LEU A 178 -15.67 3.34 -0.11
N LEU A 179 -16.73 2.74 -0.67
CA LEU A 179 -17.68 1.95 0.12
C LEU A 179 -17.05 0.69 0.72
N VAL A 180 -16.14 0.03 0.00
CA VAL A 180 -15.45 -1.19 0.48
C VAL A 180 -14.35 -0.87 1.51
N GLN A 181 -13.82 0.36 1.51
CA GLN A 181 -12.76 0.76 2.42
C GLN A 181 -13.17 0.67 3.89
N GLU A 182 -14.40 1.07 4.24
CA GLU A 182 -14.88 1.04 5.63
C GLU A 182 -15.01 -0.38 6.19
N PRO A 183 -15.68 -1.33 5.52
CA PRO A 183 -15.72 -2.73 5.96
C PRO A 183 -14.34 -3.36 6.10
N VAL A 184 -13.41 -3.07 5.18
CA VAL A 184 -12.05 -3.61 5.25
C VAL A 184 -11.29 -3.03 6.43
N THR A 185 -11.46 -1.73 6.72
CA THR A 185 -10.84 -1.09 7.88
C THR A 185 -11.37 -1.68 9.18
N LEU A 186 -12.67 -1.93 9.28
CA LEU A 186 -13.29 -2.66 10.38
C LEU A 186 -12.72 -4.08 10.53
N ALA A 187 -12.70 -4.86 9.45
CA ALA A 187 -12.22 -6.24 9.46
C ALA A 187 -10.71 -6.37 9.72
N SER A 188 -9.93 -5.33 9.41
CA SER A 188 -8.47 -5.30 9.60
C SER A 188 -8.04 -5.11 11.06
N GLY A 189 -8.98 -4.84 11.97
CA GLY A 189 -8.65 -4.54 13.37
C GLY A 189 -8.11 -3.12 13.57
N PHE A 190 -8.15 -2.24 12.56
CA PHE A 190 -7.75 -0.85 12.75
C PHE A 190 -8.64 -0.11 13.76
N TYR A 191 -9.93 -0.47 13.79
CA TYR A 191 -10.91 0.07 14.72
C TYR A 191 -11.02 -0.70 16.05
N PHE A 192 -10.19 -1.72 16.29
CA PHE A 192 -10.33 -2.65 17.43
C PHE A 192 -9.02 -2.86 18.20
#